data_AF-A0A4P7F7H8-F1
#
_entry.id   AF-A0A4P7F7H8-F1
#
_cell.length_a   1.000
_cell.length_b   1.000
_cell.length_c   1.000
_cell.angle_alpha   90.00
_cell.angle_beta   90.00
_cell.angle_gamma   90.00
#
_symmetry.space_group_name_H-M   'P 1'
#
loop_
_entity.id
_entity.type
_entity.pdbx_description
1 polymer ?
#
loop_
_entity_poly.entity_id
_entity_poly.type
_entity_poly.pdbx_seq_one_letter_code
_entity_poly.pdbx_strand_id
1 'polypeptide(L)'
;METRARYVLIGLFVLVTGIAGFGFVYWLHATGGLGERSVFRVRFDGPVSGLRAGAPVLFNGIHVGEVTALQLSSANPGQVFVTIAVDRNTPVRADSKVRIDVQGLMGSPSIALIGGSAALPVLAASQGEPPMLIADASAGQDLTQSARQVLGLIDKVVSENSDTLHDAITNLDTFSAALSRNSNRIDGIVAGLEKTFGGSEPKGPLPTFDLAAPRVIVTPPKKPSKQLVVADLTTLVRNDTQRITIVAKDGQSSFLENAQWADSVPKLLQAKIIQSLENADFLSGVGRASDGLSNDYQLLIDLRSFQISLSSPPKAEIEFAAKIVAQSGRIIDSRVFRAEALIKAVEPAAAVEALDQAFMQAASELVEWTAKKI
;
A
#
# COMPACT_ATOMS: atom_id res chain seq x y z
N MET A 1 -86.64 19.32 17.01
CA MET A 1 -85.62 18.47 17.67
C MET A 1 -84.49 19.38 18.12
N GLU A 2 -84.45 19.76 19.41
CA GLU A 2 -83.42 20.65 19.95
C GLU A 2 -82.11 19.89 20.20
N THR A 3 -81.08 20.15 19.41
CA THR A 3 -79.72 19.70 19.68
C THR A 3 -79.07 20.61 20.72
N ARG A 4 -79.25 20.31 22.02
CA ARG A 4 -78.45 20.94 23.08
C ARG A 4 -76.99 20.50 22.92
N ALA A 5 -76.16 21.37 22.35
CA ALA A 5 -74.72 21.14 22.26
C ALA A 5 -74.13 21.01 23.67
N ARG A 6 -73.54 19.85 23.98
CA ARG A 6 -72.91 19.57 25.28
C ARG A 6 -71.51 20.19 25.33
N TYR A 7 -71.41 21.51 25.33
CA TYR A 7 -70.14 22.24 25.38
C TYR A 7 -69.25 21.84 26.58
N VAL A 8 -69.88 21.52 27.72
CA VAL A 8 -69.18 21.02 28.92
C VAL A 8 -68.48 19.68 28.65
N LEU A 9 -69.11 18.80 27.87
CA LEU A 9 -68.57 17.47 27.56
C LEU A 9 -67.42 17.55 26.56
N ILE A 10 -67.50 18.48 25.61
CA ILE A 10 -66.42 18.80 24.67
C ILE A 10 -65.23 19.42 25.44
N GLY A 11 -65.48 20.36 26.33
CA GLY A 11 -64.43 20.99 27.16
C GLY A 11 -63.71 19.97 28.06
N LEU A 12 -64.46 19.07 28.71
CA LEU A 12 -63.87 18.00 29.52
C LEU A 12 -63.00 17.05 28.68
N PHE A 13 -63.46 16.67 27.48
CA PHE A 13 -62.70 15.81 26.58
C PHE A 13 -61.37 16.44 26.16
N VAL A 14 -61.37 17.73 25.81
CA VAL A 14 -60.15 18.47 25.45
C VAL A 14 -59.19 18.54 26.63
N LEU A 15 -59.69 18.80 27.85
CA LEU A 15 -58.87 18.87 29.05
C LEU A 15 -58.22 17.52 29.39
N VAL A 16 -58.99 16.43 29.35
CA VAL A 16 -58.48 15.07 29.60
C VAL A 16 -57.44 14.68 28.55
N THR A 17 -57.70 14.96 27.28
CA THR A 17 -56.77 14.67 26.18
C THR A 17 -55.48 15.47 26.34
N GLY A 18 -55.57 16.74 26.74
CA GLY A 18 -54.41 17.57 27.05
C GLY A 18 -53.56 16.99 28.19
N ILE A 19 -54.18 16.65 29.32
CA ILE A 19 -53.50 16.04 30.47
C ILE A 19 -52.86 14.70 30.09
N ALA A 20 -53.56 13.86 29.33
CA ALA A 20 -53.03 12.59 28.84
C ALA A 20 -51.82 12.80 27.92
N GLY A 21 -51.87 13.82 27.04
CA GLY A 21 -50.73 14.22 26.21
C GLY A 21 -49.52 14.66 27.02
N PHE A 22 -49.71 15.53 28.01
CA PHE A 22 -48.62 15.94 28.91
C PHE A 22 -48.06 14.77 29.72
N GLY A 23 -48.93 13.90 30.23
CA GLY A 23 -48.54 12.68 30.95
C GLY A 23 -47.72 11.73 30.08
N PHE A 24 -48.11 11.55 28.81
CA PHE A 24 -47.38 10.74 27.85
C PHE A 24 -46.00 11.31 27.54
N VAL A 25 -45.89 12.62 27.31
CA VAL A 25 -44.60 13.30 27.08
C VAL A 25 -43.70 13.21 28.31
N TYR A 26 -44.24 13.46 29.51
CA TYR A 26 -43.49 13.34 30.75
C TYR A 26 -42.99 11.92 30.98
N TRP A 27 -43.85 10.91 30.77
CA TRP A 27 -43.48 9.51 30.86
C TRP A 27 -42.34 9.16 29.91
N LEU A 28 -42.44 9.56 28.63
CA LEU A 28 -41.42 9.29 27.61
C LEU A 28 -40.07 9.95 27.94
N HIS A 29 -40.10 11.16 28.51
CA HIS A 29 -38.89 11.85 29.00
C HIS A 29 -38.31 11.19 30.25
N ALA A 30 -39.15 10.75 31.20
CA ALA A 30 -38.71 10.13 32.45
C ALA A 30 -38.17 8.71 32.27
N THR A 31 -38.67 7.95 31.30
CA THR A 31 -38.21 6.58 31.03
C THR A 31 -37.07 6.48 30.01
N GLY A 32 -36.62 7.60 29.41
CA GLY A 32 -35.36 7.66 28.66
C GLY A 32 -35.30 6.84 27.36
N GLY A 33 -36.43 6.52 26.74
CA GLY A 33 -36.51 5.74 25.51
C GLY A 33 -36.58 4.21 25.71
N LEU A 34 -36.78 3.46 24.62
CA LEU A 34 -37.20 2.04 24.59
C LEU A 34 -36.11 0.99 24.98
N GLY A 35 -35.18 1.26 25.90
CA GLY A 35 -34.18 0.26 26.29
C GLY A 35 -33.43 0.53 27.60
N GLU A 36 -33.05 -0.53 28.31
CA GLU A 36 -32.14 -0.45 29.47
C GLU A 36 -30.74 -0.01 29.00
N ARG A 37 -30.32 1.20 29.37
CA ARG A 37 -29.02 1.78 29.03
C ARG A 37 -28.09 1.79 30.24
N SER A 38 -26.83 1.45 30.01
CA SER A 38 -25.74 1.58 30.99
C SER A 38 -25.06 2.94 30.82
N VAL A 39 -24.89 3.65 31.93
CA VAL A 39 -24.30 5.00 31.93
C VAL A 39 -22.82 4.92 32.27
N PHE A 40 -21.97 5.53 31.44
CA PHE A 40 -20.53 5.64 31.65
C PHE A 40 -20.10 7.10 31.68
N ARG A 41 -19.04 7.41 32.43
CA ARG A 41 -18.42 8.73 32.43
C ARG A 41 -17.06 8.66 31.74
N VAL A 42 -16.86 9.43 30.69
CA VAL A 42 -15.59 9.52 29.96
C VAL A 42 -14.87 10.78 30.39
N ARG A 43 -13.57 10.68 30.71
CA ARG A 43 -12.70 11.83 30.92
C ARG A 43 -11.84 12.09 29.69
N PHE A 44 -11.91 13.31 29.19
CA PHE A 44 -11.00 13.84 28.19
C PHE A 44 -10.03 14.82 28.86
N ASP A 45 -8.74 14.66 28.57
CA ASP A 45 -7.66 15.54 29.06
C ASP A 45 -7.31 16.65 28.03
N GLY A 46 -8.19 16.89 27.05
CA GLY A 46 -8.03 17.89 26.00
C GLY A 46 -9.38 18.39 25.46
N PRO A 47 -9.35 19.32 24.49
CA PRO A 47 -10.57 19.92 23.94
C PRO A 47 -11.43 18.88 23.21
N VAL A 48 -12.75 18.93 23.44
CA VAL A 48 -13.75 18.07 22.78
C VAL A 48 -14.52 18.84 21.71
N SER A 49 -13.79 19.44 20.77
CA SER A 49 -14.33 20.39 19.79
C SER A 49 -15.54 19.83 19.01
N GLY A 50 -16.66 20.57 19.06
CA GLY A 50 -17.89 20.25 18.34
C GLY A 50 -18.76 19.15 18.96
N LEU A 51 -18.30 18.45 20.01
CA LEU A 51 -19.07 17.42 20.68
C LEU A 51 -20.22 18.04 21.47
N ARG A 52 -21.42 17.45 21.38
CA ARG A 52 -22.64 17.94 22.03
C ARG A 52 -23.49 16.80 22.59
N ALA A 53 -24.41 17.14 23.48
CA ALA A 53 -25.44 16.19 23.91
C ALA A 53 -26.27 15.74 22.69
N GLY A 54 -26.58 14.44 22.64
CA GLY A 54 -27.18 13.75 21.50
C GLY A 54 -26.18 13.29 20.43
N ALA A 55 -24.88 13.54 20.59
CA ALA A 55 -23.89 12.98 19.67
C ALA A 55 -23.87 11.44 19.75
N PRO A 56 -23.76 10.73 18.61
CA PRO A 56 -23.79 9.28 18.60
C PRO A 56 -22.54 8.68 19.24
N VAL A 57 -22.74 7.57 19.95
CA VAL A 57 -21.67 6.73 20.49
C VAL A 57 -21.61 5.45 19.67
N LEU A 58 -20.44 5.21 19.08
CA LEU A 58 -20.15 4.09 18.20
C LEU A 58 -19.23 3.11 18.92
N PHE A 59 -19.48 1.81 18.81
CA PHE A 59 -18.56 0.77 19.26
C PHE A 59 -18.05 0.01 18.04
N ASN A 60 -16.74 0.08 17.77
CA ASN A 60 -16.13 -0.46 16.55
C ASN A 60 -16.90 -0.06 15.26
N GLY A 61 -17.44 1.17 15.22
CA GLY A 61 -18.21 1.70 14.08
C GLY A 61 -19.71 1.43 14.09
N ILE A 62 -20.24 0.66 15.04
CA ILE A 62 -21.67 0.37 15.18
C ILE A 62 -22.29 1.33 16.19
N HIS A 63 -23.44 1.94 15.86
CA HIS A 63 -24.15 2.81 16.80
C HIS A 63 -24.70 2.02 18.00
N VAL A 64 -24.27 2.39 19.20
CA VAL A 64 -24.61 1.68 20.46
C VAL A 64 -25.14 2.60 21.56
N GLY A 65 -25.25 3.90 21.31
CA GLY A 65 -25.63 4.84 22.34
C GLY A 65 -25.49 6.31 21.94
N GLU A 66 -25.57 7.18 22.94
CA GLU A 66 -25.51 8.63 22.75
C GLU A 66 -24.86 9.35 23.94
N VAL A 67 -24.37 10.56 23.67
CA VAL A 67 -23.88 11.47 24.69
C VAL A 67 -25.06 12.14 25.41
N THR A 68 -25.17 11.99 26.71
CA THR A 68 -26.27 12.57 27.49
C THR A 68 -25.91 13.91 28.13
N ALA A 69 -24.65 14.11 28.54
CA ALA A 69 -24.21 15.35 29.17
C ALA A 69 -22.71 15.61 28.97
N LEU A 70 -22.33 16.88 28.94
CA LEU A 70 -20.93 17.33 28.97
C LEU A 70 -20.76 18.32 30.13
N GLN A 71 -19.70 18.16 30.91
CA GLN A 71 -19.40 18.99 32.06
C GLN A 71 -17.90 19.30 32.09
N LEU A 72 -17.53 20.55 32.33
CA LEU A 72 -16.15 20.91 32.61
C LEU A 72 -15.81 20.55 34.05
N SER A 73 -14.60 20.05 34.29
CA SER A 73 -14.10 19.80 35.64
C SER A 73 -13.84 21.12 36.36
N SER A 74 -14.46 21.31 37.53
CA SER A 74 -14.22 22.49 38.38
C SER A 74 -12.81 22.51 38.98
N ALA A 75 -12.20 21.34 39.16
CA ALA A 75 -10.83 21.21 39.68
C ALA A 75 -9.76 21.49 38.61
N ASN A 76 -10.01 21.08 37.36
CA ASN A 76 -9.07 21.22 36.25
C ASN A 76 -9.83 21.68 34.99
N PRO A 77 -9.87 22.98 34.66
CA PRO A 77 -10.64 23.49 33.52
C PRO A 77 -10.26 22.91 32.14
N GLY A 78 -9.07 22.30 32.02
CA GLY A 78 -8.64 21.59 30.81
C GLY A 78 -9.24 20.18 30.64
N GLN A 79 -9.94 19.66 31.66
CA GLN A 79 -10.57 18.34 31.63
C GLN A 79 -12.07 18.44 31.40
N VAL A 80 -12.58 17.61 30.51
CA VAL A 80 -14.02 17.52 30.20
C VAL A 80 -14.53 16.13 30.56
N PHE A 81 -15.58 16.09 31.36
CA PHE A 81 -16.33 14.87 31.67
C PHE A 81 -17.53 14.77 30.75
N VAL A 82 -17.61 13.66 30.03
CA VAL A 82 -18.71 13.37 29.11
C VAL A 82 -19.46 12.15 29.63
N THR A 83 -20.76 12.31 29.87
CA THR A 83 -21.63 11.20 30.25
C THR A 83 -22.22 10.58 28.99
N ILE A 84 -22.06 9.27 28.83
CA ILE A 84 -22.61 8.50 27.72
C ILE A 84 -23.60 7.46 28.21
N ALA A 85 -24.68 7.25 27.47
CA ALA A 85 -25.61 6.17 27.69
C ALA A 85 -25.44 5.16 26.56
N VAL A 86 -25.08 3.92 26.90
CA VAL A 86 -24.74 2.85 25.96
C VAL A 86 -25.65 1.66 26.22
N ASP A 87 -26.02 0.93 25.18
CA ASP A 87 -26.86 -0.26 25.29
C ASP A 87 -26.21 -1.31 26.22
N ARG A 88 -27.01 -1.91 27.12
CA ARG A 88 -26.54 -2.85 28.16
C ARG A 88 -25.80 -4.08 27.60
N ASN A 89 -26.07 -4.45 26.35
CA ASN A 89 -25.43 -5.59 25.69
C ASN A 89 -24.07 -5.25 25.06
N THR A 90 -23.62 -4.00 25.14
CA THR A 90 -22.34 -3.57 24.55
C THR A 90 -21.18 -4.00 25.44
N PRO A 91 -20.19 -4.76 24.92
CA PRO A 91 -19.09 -5.28 25.72
C PRO A 91 -18.00 -4.21 25.98
N VAL A 92 -18.32 -3.20 26.78
CA VAL A 92 -17.37 -2.17 27.23
C VAL A 92 -16.50 -2.72 28.36
N ARG A 93 -15.19 -2.81 28.13
CA ARG A 93 -14.22 -3.39 29.06
C ARG A 93 -13.33 -2.29 29.66
N ALA A 94 -12.60 -2.64 30.72
CA ALA A 94 -11.72 -1.68 31.40
C ALA A 94 -10.61 -1.11 30.51
N ASP A 95 -10.20 -1.85 29.48
CA ASP A 95 -9.21 -1.46 28.48
C ASP A 95 -9.84 -0.94 27.17
N SER A 96 -11.16 -0.72 27.15
CA SER A 96 -11.82 -0.07 26.03
C SER A 96 -11.28 1.36 25.86
N LYS A 97 -10.78 1.66 24.67
CA LYS A 97 -10.25 2.99 24.35
C LYS A 97 -11.36 3.88 23.83
N VAL A 98 -11.29 5.17 24.18
CA VAL A 98 -12.25 6.18 23.73
C VAL A 98 -11.55 7.23 22.87
N ARG A 99 -12.13 7.52 21.72
CA ARG A 99 -11.68 8.54 20.76
C ARG A 99 -12.87 9.38 20.28
N ILE A 100 -12.63 10.61 19.87
CA ILE A 100 -13.60 11.38 19.07
C ILE A 100 -13.33 11.09 17.59
N ASP A 101 -14.38 10.70 16.87
CA ASP A 101 -14.32 10.41 15.45
C ASP A 101 -15.28 11.32 14.68
N VAL A 102 -14.88 11.74 13.48
CA VAL A 102 -15.66 12.65 12.63
C VAL A 102 -15.90 11.95 11.31
N GLN A 103 -17.16 11.60 11.05
CA GLN A 103 -17.53 10.92 9.80
C GLN A 103 -17.62 11.92 8.65
N GLY A 104 -16.57 11.99 7.84
CA GLY A 104 -16.47 12.85 6.67
C GLY A 104 -16.03 14.29 7.00
N LEU A 105 -15.72 15.08 5.96
CA LEU A 105 -15.09 16.40 6.11
C LEU A 105 -15.98 17.46 6.81
N MET A 106 -17.31 17.33 6.70
CA MET A 106 -18.30 18.17 7.39
C MET A 106 -19.12 17.40 8.44
N GLY A 107 -18.63 16.23 8.85
CA GLY A 107 -19.34 15.36 9.78
C GLY A 107 -19.53 15.99 11.15
N SER A 108 -20.62 15.65 11.84
CA SER A 108 -20.72 15.91 13.27
C SER A 108 -19.81 14.96 14.04
N PRO A 109 -19.08 15.43 15.06
CA PRO A 109 -18.24 14.56 15.88
C PRO A 109 -19.09 13.55 16.66
N SER A 110 -18.50 12.38 16.85
CA SER A 110 -19.08 11.21 17.51
C SER A 110 -18.06 10.60 18.47
N ILE A 111 -18.52 9.86 19.47
CA ILE A 111 -17.61 9.11 20.35
C ILE A 111 -17.42 7.72 19.79
N ALA A 112 -16.18 7.34 19.50
CA ALA A 112 -15.80 6.00 19.10
C ALA A 112 -15.18 5.24 20.28
N LEU A 113 -15.85 4.16 20.66
CA LEU A 113 -15.37 3.14 21.60
C LEU A 113 -14.71 2.03 20.81
N ILE A 114 -13.46 1.72 21.15
CA ILE A 114 -12.71 0.61 20.55
C ILE A 114 -12.66 -0.52 21.59
N GLY A 115 -13.11 -1.70 21.19
CA GLY A 115 -13.12 -2.88 22.06
C GLY A 115 -11.72 -3.27 22.52
N GLY A 116 -11.59 -3.61 23.80
CA GLY A 116 -10.36 -4.12 24.39
C GLY A 116 -10.24 -5.65 24.30
N SER A 117 -9.26 -6.21 24.99
CA SER A 117 -9.00 -7.64 25.10
C SER A 117 -10.19 -8.38 25.71
N ALA A 118 -10.59 -9.49 25.10
CA ALA A 118 -11.67 -10.35 25.58
C ALA A 118 -11.41 -10.96 26.98
N ALA A 119 -10.16 -10.97 27.44
CA ALA A 119 -9.73 -11.57 28.70
C ALA A 119 -10.04 -10.73 29.95
N LEU A 120 -10.32 -9.43 29.81
CA LEU A 120 -10.61 -8.55 30.95
C LEU A 120 -12.11 -8.47 31.23
N PRO A 121 -12.55 -8.41 32.51
CA PRO A 121 -13.96 -8.32 32.84
C PRO A 121 -14.62 -7.06 32.26
N VAL A 122 -15.93 -7.15 31.98
CA VAL A 122 -16.76 -6.00 31.61
C VAL A 122 -16.67 -4.95 32.71
N LEU A 123 -16.54 -3.68 32.33
CA LEU A 123 -16.38 -2.60 33.29
C LEU A 123 -17.68 -2.42 34.09
N ALA A 124 -17.64 -2.73 35.39
CA ALA A 124 -18.78 -2.64 36.29
C ALA A 124 -18.73 -1.34 37.11
N ALA A 125 -19.91 -0.82 37.45
CA ALA A 125 -20.05 0.33 38.35
C ALA A 125 -19.50 -0.02 39.75
N SER A 126 -18.67 0.85 40.31
CA SER A 126 -18.18 0.72 41.68
C SER A 126 -18.96 1.68 42.57
N GLN A 127 -19.60 1.15 43.62
CA GLN A 127 -20.21 1.92 44.72
C GLN A 127 -21.19 3.05 44.31
N GLY A 128 -22.04 2.83 43.31
CA GLY A 128 -23.09 3.79 42.94
C GLY A 128 -22.63 4.96 42.06
N GLU A 129 -21.35 5.03 41.69
CA GLU A 129 -20.85 5.96 40.68
C GLU A 129 -20.71 5.26 39.31
N PRO A 130 -21.06 5.95 38.20
CA PRO A 130 -20.92 5.39 36.87
C PRO A 130 -19.44 5.12 36.57
N PRO A 131 -19.11 3.95 35.97
CA PRO A 131 -17.74 3.59 35.68
C PRO A 131 -17.07 4.60 34.74
N MET A 132 -15.78 4.84 34.99
CA MET A 132 -15.01 5.88 34.34
C MET A 132 -14.12 5.33 33.23
N LEU A 133 -14.25 5.87 32.02
CA LEU A 133 -13.36 5.59 30.89
C LEU A 133 -12.41 6.76 30.69
N ILE A 134 -11.16 6.47 30.32
CA ILE A 134 -10.16 7.49 30.02
C ILE A 134 -9.98 7.56 28.50
N ALA A 135 -10.17 8.75 27.94
CA ALA A 135 -9.92 8.99 26.53
C ALA A 135 -8.42 9.01 26.22
N ASP A 136 -8.06 8.61 25.00
CA ASP A 136 -6.69 8.69 24.53
C ASP A 136 -6.21 10.15 24.48
N ALA A 137 -4.93 10.43 24.74
CA ALA A 137 -4.38 11.79 24.68
C ALA A 137 -4.53 12.45 23.29
N SER A 138 -4.65 11.64 22.24
CA SER A 138 -4.92 12.08 20.86
C SER A 138 -6.41 12.27 20.54
N ALA A 139 -7.32 11.88 21.45
CA ALA A 139 -8.75 11.79 21.18
C ALA A 139 -9.43 13.13 20.85
N GLY A 140 -8.82 14.26 21.18
CA GLY A 140 -9.34 15.61 20.89
C GLY A 140 -8.47 16.43 19.93
N GLN A 141 -7.45 15.83 19.30
CA GLN A 141 -6.59 16.57 18.38
C GLN A 141 -7.35 16.95 17.11
N ASP A 142 -7.44 18.25 16.85
CA ASP A 142 -8.02 18.82 15.63
C ASP A 142 -7.05 18.59 14.45
N LEU A 143 -7.55 18.02 13.34
CA LEU A 143 -6.82 17.83 12.09
C LEU A 143 -6.14 19.13 11.62
N THR A 144 -6.81 20.26 11.83
CA THR A 144 -6.30 21.59 11.48
C THR A 144 -5.07 21.96 12.32
N GLN A 145 -5.01 21.53 13.58
CA GLN A 145 -3.87 21.77 14.45
C GLN A 145 -2.67 20.91 14.04
N SER A 146 -2.89 19.64 13.69
CA SER A 146 -1.85 18.79 13.13
C SER A 146 -1.29 19.35 11.82
N ALA A 147 -2.16 19.84 10.92
CA ALA A 147 -1.74 20.49 9.68
C ALA A 147 -0.89 21.75 9.92
N ARG A 148 -1.33 22.63 10.84
CA ARG A 148 -0.56 23.84 11.22
C ARG A 148 0.79 23.49 11.85
N GLN A 149 0.85 22.42 12.63
CA GLN A 149 2.10 21.95 13.24
C GLN A 149 3.07 21.42 12.18
N VAL A 150 2.58 20.67 11.20
CA VAL A 150 3.39 20.20 10.06
C VAL A 150 3.90 21.38 9.23
N LEU A 151 3.07 22.40 8.98
CA LEU A 151 3.50 23.63 8.29
C LEU A 151 4.60 24.35 9.07
N GLY A 152 4.48 24.46 10.40
CA GLY A 152 5.54 25.06 11.23
C GLY A 152 6.84 24.24 11.24
N LEU A 153 6.75 22.92 11.12
CA LEU A 153 7.92 22.04 10.94
C LEU A 153 8.61 22.28 9.58
N ILE A 154 7.82 22.49 8.53
CA ILE A 154 8.35 22.82 7.20
C ILE A 154 9.05 24.19 7.23
N ASP A 155 8.41 25.22 7.80
CA ASP A 155 9.03 26.55 7.94
C ASP A 155 10.34 26.49 8.73
N LYS A 156 10.38 25.69 9.79
CA LYS A 156 11.59 25.49 10.60
C LYS A 156 12.70 24.78 9.82
N VAL A 157 12.39 23.70 9.10
CA VAL A 157 13.38 22.98 8.28
C VAL A 157 13.90 23.86 7.15
N VAL A 158 13.04 24.66 6.52
CA VAL A 158 13.44 25.59 5.46
C VAL A 158 14.33 26.71 6.01
N SER A 159 13.98 27.26 7.18
CA SER A 159 14.77 28.32 7.82
C SER A 159 16.09 27.81 8.41
N GLU A 160 16.17 26.60 8.94
CA GLU A 160 17.41 26.05 9.51
C GLU A 160 18.40 25.60 8.42
N ASN A 161 17.91 25.28 7.22
CA ASN A 161 18.74 24.87 6.10
C ASN A 161 19.05 26.00 5.11
N SER A 162 18.50 27.21 5.30
CA SER A 162 18.71 28.32 4.38
C SER A 162 20.17 28.75 4.31
N ASP A 163 20.88 28.71 5.44
CA ASP A 163 22.29 29.11 5.52
C ASP A 163 23.19 28.07 4.82
N THR A 164 22.95 26.78 5.05
CA THR A 164 23.68 25.70 4.37
C THR A 164 23.42 25.68 2.86
N LEU A 165 22.19 25.99 2.44
CA LEU A 165 21.83 26.08 1.03
C LEU A 165 22.49 27.31 0.37
N HIS A 166 22.55 28.44 1.08
CA HIS A 166 23.24 29.63 0.63
C HIS A 166 24.76 29.41 0.52
N ASP A 167 25.36 28.73 1.50
CA ASP A 167 26.76 28.36 1.49
C ASP A 167 27.08 27.39 0.35
N ALA A 168 26.20 26.42 0.07
CA ALA A 168 26.37 25.51 -1.06
C ALA A 168 26.36 26.26 -2.40
N ILE A 169 25.46 27.24 -2.57
CA ILE A 169 25.39 28.07 -3.78
C ILE A 169 26.64 28.97 -3.90
N THR A 170 27.07 29.58 -2.80
CA THR A 170 28.27 30.45 -2.77
C THR A 170 29.55 29.66 -3.06
N ASN A 171 29.65 28.44 -2.53
CA ASN A 171 30.75 27.52 -2.83
C ASN A 171 30.70 27.03 -4.28
N LEU A 172 29.51 26.81 -4.85
CA LEU A 172 29.34 26.47 -6.26
C LEU A 172 29.82 27.60 -7.17
N ASP A 173 29.48 28.85 -6.85
CA ASP A 173 29.94 30.02 -7.60
C ASP A 173 31.46 30.23 -7.47
N THR A 174 32.01 30.04 -6.27
CA THR A 174 33.45 30.13 -6.02
C THR A 174 34.23 29.04 -6.77
N PHE A 175 33.71 27.81 -6.74
CA PHE A 175 34.25 26.67 -7.47
C PHE A 175 34.14 26.86 -8.99
N SER A 176 32.98 27.32 -9.48
CA SER A 176 32.73 27.63 -10.88
C SER A 176 33.67 28.73 -11.38
N ALA A 177 33.88 29.78 -10.59
CA ALA A 177 34.82 30.83 -10.91
C ALA A 177 36.28 30.33 -10.86
N ALA A 178 36.62 29.43 -9.94
CA ALA A 178 37.94 28.79 -9.88
C ALA A 178 38.19 27.84 -11.06
N LEU A 179 37.16 27.13 -11.51
CA LEU A 179 37.20 26.24 -12.68
C LEU A 179 37.35 27.05 -13.97
N SER A 180 36.58 28.14 -14.12
CA SER A 180 36.70 29.06 -15.25
C SER A 180 38.08 29.72 -15.34
N ARG A 181 38.68 30.08 -14.20
CA ARG A 181 40.06 30.61 -14.15
C ARG A 181 41.15 29.58 -14.45
N ASN A 182 40.88 28.30 -14.22
CA ASN A 182 41.86 27.23 -14.42
C ASN A 182 41.60 26.36 -15.66
N SER A 183 40.57 26.66 -16.46
CA SER A 183 40.19 25.89 -17.66
C SER A 183 41.39 25.61 -18.57
N ASN A 184 42.19 26.64 -18.88
CA ASN A 184 43.39 26.51 -19.71
C ASN A 184 44.48 25.58 -19.12
N ARG A 185 44.56 25.46 -17.78
CA ARG A 185 45.48 24.54 -17.10
C ARG A 185 44.93 23.12 -17.06
N ILE A 186 43.61 22.98 -16.90
CA ILE A 186 42.93 21.68 -16.95
C ILE A 186 43.08 21.08 -18.36
N ASP A 187 42.91 21.87 -19.41
CA ASP A 187 43.13 21.44 -20.80
C ASP A 187 44.59 20.98 -21.03
N GLY A 188 45.56 21.68 -20.44
CA GLY A 188 46.98 21.30 -20.51
C GLY A 188 47.33 20.02 -19.73
N ILE A 189 46.66 19.78 -18.60
CA ILE A 189 46.81 18.54 -17.81
C ILE A 189 46.16 17.36 -18.53
N VAL A 190 44.99 17.55 -19.14
CA VAL A 190 44.27 16.54 -19.92
C VAL A 190 45.09 16.17 -21.17
N ALA A 191 45.56 17.16 -21.93
CA ALA A 191 46.43 16.92 -23.09
C ALA A 191 47.77 16.27 -22.70
N GLY A 192 48.33 16.61 -21.53
CA GLY A 192 49.54 15.98 -21.00
C GLY A 192 49.34 14.52 -20.55
N LEU A 193 48.17 14.20 -20.00
CA LEU A 193 47.79 12.83 -19.62
C LEU A 193 47.48 11.97 -20.84
N GLU A 194 46.75 12.50 -21.83
CA GLU A 194 46.41 11.79 -23.09
C GLU A 194 47.66 11.34 -23.86
N LYS A 195 48.71 12.18 -23.84
CA LYS A 195 49.98 11.90 -24.49
C LYS A 195 50.85 10.89 -23.74
N THR A 196 50.67 10.75 -22.43
CA THR A 196 51.51 9.90 -21.57
C THR A 196 50.89 8.51 -21.33
N PHE A 197 49.56 8.40 -21.37
CA PHE A 197 48.86 7.16 -21.03
C PHE A 197 48.15 6.45 -22.19
N GLY A 198 48.24 6.97 -23.42
CA GLY A 198 47.60 6.35 -24.58
C GLY A 198 46.09 6.38 -24.43
N GLY A 199 45.47 7.42 -24.98
CA GLY A 199 44.03 7.71 -24.88
C GLY A 199 43.14 6.47 -24.84
N SER A 200 42.66 6.15 -23.64
CA SER A 200 41.39 5.46 -23.48
C SER A 200 40.38 6.57 -23.25
N GLU A 201 39.52 6.81 -24.23
CA GLU A 201 38.36 7.69 -24.04
C GLU A 201 37.65 7.29 -22.73
N PRO A 202 37.12 8.25 -21.96
CA PRO A 202 36.29 7.91 -20.81
C PRO A 202 35.17 6.99 -21.29
N LYS A 203 35.21 5.70 -20.89
CA LYS A 203 34.18 4.70 -21.22
C LYS A 203 32.85 5.27 -20.75
N GLY A 204 32.04 5.76 -21.69
CA GLY A 204 30.67 6.15 -21.44
C GLY A 204 29.86 5.00 -20.83
N PRO A 205 28.64 5.26 -20.35
CA PRO A 205 27.78 4.20 -19.82
C PRO A 205 27.68 3.05 -20.84
N LEU A 206 27.76 1.80 -20.37
CA LEU A 206 27.67 0.62 -21.23
C LEU A 206 26.34 0.68 -22.02
N PRO A 207 26.34 0.38 -23.33
CA PRO A 207 25.11 0.23 -24.09
C PRO A 207 24.15 -0.73 -23.40
N THR A 208 22.93 -0.25 -23.14
CA THR A 208 21.88 -1.00 -22.46
C THR A 208 20.96 -1.66 -23.48
N PHE A 209 20.72 -2.96 -23.31
CA PHE A 209 19.87 -3.77 -24.16
C PHE A 209 18.66 -4.29 -23.38
N ASP A 210 17.62 -4.64 -24.11
CA ASP A 210 16.35 -5.16 -23.58
C ASP A 210 15.91 -6.38 -24.40
N LEU A 211 15.01 -7.19 -23.83
CA LEU A 211 14.40 -8.34 -24.51
C LEU A 211 13.01 -7.98 -25.03
N ALA A 212 12.61 -8.62 -26.14
CA ALA A 212 11.27 -8.54 -26.66
C ALA A 212 10.34 -9.50 -25.93
N ALA A 213 9.12 -9.07 -25.64
CA ALA A 213 8.06 -9.95 -25.14
C ALA A 213 7.29 -10.56 -26.32
N PRO A 214 7.29 -11.89 -26.54
CA PRO A 214 6.53 -12.52 -27.60
C PRO A 214 5.02 -12.22 -27.52
N ARG A 215 4.37 -12.26 -28.68
CA ARG A 215 2.91 -12.16 -28.83
C ARG A 215 2.41 -13.51 -29.34
N VAL A 216 1.85 -14.30 -28.44
CA VAL A 216 1.29 -15.62 -28.73
C VAL A 216 -0.22 -15.53 -28.81
N ILE A 217 -0.81 -16.09 -29.87
CA ILE A 217 -2.27 -16.17 -30.02
C ILE A 217 -2.74 -17.52 -29.47
N VAL A 218 -3.58 -17.49 -28.44
CA VAL A 218 -4.13 -18.69 -27.79
C VAL A 218 -5.54 -18.98 -28.31
N THR A 219 -5.87 -20.26 -28.58
CA THR A 219 -7.20 -20.69 -29.08
C THR A 219 -7.77 -21.84 -28.23
N PRO A 220 -9.06 -21.85 -27.85
CA PRO A 220 -10.08 -20.80 -28.08
C PRO A 220 -9.91 -19.60 -27.14
N PRO A 221 -10.36 -18.39 -27.53
CA PRO A 221 -10.08 -17.13 -26.83
C PRO A 221 -10.93 -16.93 -25.54
N LYS A 222 -11.38 -18.00 -24.88
CA LYS A 222 -12.30 -17.87 -23.75
C LYS A 222 -11.53 -17.40 -22.51
N LYS A 223 -11.51 -16.09 -22.25
CA LYS A 223 -10.91 -15.44 -21.07
C LYS A 223 -11.66 -15.84 -19.79
N PRO A 224 -11.15 -16.78 -18.97
CA PRO A 224 -11.77 -17.13 -17.71
C PRO A 224 -11.57 -15.99 -16.70
N SER A 225 -12.44 -15.89 -15.70
CA SER A 225 -12.32 -14.93 -14.59
C SER A 225 -11.21 -15.29 -13.59
N LYS A 226 -10.21 -16.05 -14.04
CA LYS A 226 -9.07 -16.53 -13.26
C LYS A 226 -7.90 -15.57 -13.41
N GLN A 227 -7.13 -15.38 -12.35
CA GLN A 227 -5.92 -14.56 -12.36
C GLN A 227 -4.65 -15.41 -12.18
N LEU A 228 -3.52 -14.95 -12.71
CA LEU A 228 -2.23 -15.63 -12.60
C LEU A 228 -1.20 -14.68 -11.98
N VAL A 229 -0.62 -15.12 -10.86
CA VAL A 229 0.50 -14.42 -10.23
C VAL A 229 1.81 -15.03 -10.70
N VAL A 230 2.69 -14.23 -11.29
CA VAL A 230 4.06 -14.63 -11.59
C VAL A 230 4.93 -14.29 -10.39
N ALA A 231 5.45 -15.31 -9.71
CA ALA A 231 6.36 -15.13 -8.58
C ALA A 231 7.70 -14.55 -9.02
N ASP A 232 8.47 -14.05 -8.06
CA ASP A 232 9.85 -13.65 -8.29
C ASP A 232 10.67 -14.82 -8.80
N LEU A 233 11.46 -14.55 -9.84
CA LEU A 233 12.24 -15.57 -10.53
C LEU A 233 13.39 -16.01 -9.64
N THR A 234 13.50 -17.32 -9.40
CA THR A 234 14.61 -17.88 -8.64
C THR A 234 15.76 -18.24 -9.58
N THR A 235 17.01 -18.05 -9.16
CA THR A 235 18.18 -18.40 -9.97
C THR A 235 19.45 -18.52 -9.12
N LEU A 236 20.54 -18.99 -9.73
CA LEU A 236 21.89 -18.94 -9.16
C LEU A 236 22.41 -17.51 -9.17
N VAL A 237 23.19 -17.12 -8.15
CA VAL A 237 23.77 -15.76 -8.01
C VAL A 237 24.54 -15.30 -9.26
N ARG A 238 25.17 -16.23 -9.99
CA ARG A 238 25.87 -15.93 -11.26
C ARG A 238 24.94 -15.31 -12.32
N ASN A 239 23.69 -15.74 -12.37
CA ASN A 239 22.69 -15.25 -13.32
C ASN A 239 21.97 -14.00 -12.82
N ASP A 240 22.11 -13.63 -11.53
CA ASP A 240 21.58 -12.37 -11.00
C ASP A 240 22.55 -11.22 -11.29
N THR A 241 22.59 -10.84 -12.57
CA THR A 241 23.52 -9.84 -13.09
C THR A 241 22.86 -9.03 -14.20
N GLN A 242 23.34 -7.81 -14.40
CA GLN A 242 23.01 -7.00 -15.59
C GLN A 242 23.96 -7.27 -16.76
N ARG A 243 25.01 -8.08 -16.58
CA ARG A 243 26.00 -8.34 -17.63
C ARG A 243 25.61 -9.57 -18.46
N ILE A 244 25.99 -9.56 -19.73
CA ILE A 244 25.79 -10.72 -20.61
C ILE A 244 26.87 -11.76 -20.29
N THR A 245 26.47 -12.88 -19.69
CA THR A 245 27.37 -13.97 -19.31
C THR A 245 27.82 -14.75 -20.53
N ILE A 246 29.13 -14.97 -20.64
CA ILE A 246 29.75 -15.89 -21.59
C ILE A 246 30.32 -17.07 -20.81
N VAL A 247 30.10 -18.28 -21.29
CA VAL A 247 30.64 -19.51 -20.72
C VAL A 247 31.56 -20.16 -21.75
N ALA A 248 32.83 -20.28 -21.40
CA ALA A 248 33.83 -20.96 -22.20
C ALA A 248 33.65 -22.49 -22.15
N LYS A 249 34.32 -23.22 -23.06
CA LYS A 249 34.21 -24.69 -23.17
C LYS A 249 34.67 -25.44 -21.91
N ASP A 250 35.54 -24.82 -21.12
CA ASP A 250 36.04 -25.35 -19.85
C ASP A 250 35.14 -24.99 -18.65
N GLY A 251 34.00 -24.32 -18.89
CA GLY A 251 33.04 -23.90 -17.87
C GLY A 251 33.37 -22.58 -17.17
N GLN A 252 34.47 -21.91 -17.55
CA GLN A 252 34.77 -20.58 -17.02
C GLN A 252 33.75 -19.55 -17.52
N SER A 253 33.30 -18.70 -16.61
CA SER A 253 32.42 -17.59 -16.94
C SER A 253 33.18 -16.28 -17.04
N SER A 254 32.88 -15.52 -18.07
CA SER A 254 33.25 -14.12 -18.24
C SER A 254 32.03 -13.30 -18.62
N PHE A 255 32.20 -12.00 -18.80
CA PHE A 255 31.14 -11.10 -19.25
C PHE A 255 31.52 -10.50 -20.59
N LEU A 256 30.53 -10.35 -21.48
CA LEU A 256 30.71 -9.59 -22.70
C LEU A 256 31.05 -8.14 -22.36
N GLU A 257 32.02 -7.58 -23.09
CA GLU A 257 32.40 -6.17 -22.97
C GLU A 257 31.40 -5.28 -23.73
N ASN A 258 31.29 -4.03 -23.29
CA ASN A 258 30.49 -2.99 -23.97
C ASN A 258 29.00 -3.35 -24.18
N ALA A 259 28.43 -4.13 -23.26
CA ALA A 259 27.01 -4.47 -23.25
C ALA A 259 26.51 -4.75 -21.84
N GLN A 260 25.29 -4.31 -21.55
CA GLN A 260 24.54 -4.67 -20.35
C GLN A 260 23.04 -4.76 -20.64
N TRP A 261 22.32 -5.46 -19.78
CA TRP A 261 20.86 -5.52 -19.76
C TRP A 261 20.26 -4.32 -19.02
N ALA A 262 19.01 -3.99 -19.36
CA ALA A 262 18.24 -2.91 -18.72
C ALA A 262 17.96 -3.14 -17.23
N ASP A 263 17.94 -4.40 -16.78
CA ASP A 263 17.86 -4.80 -15.37
C ASP A 263 18.60 -6.14 -15.20
N SER A 264 18.73 -6.60 -13.96
CA SER A 264 19.16 -7.98 -13.65
C SER A 264 18.36 -8.98 -14.48
N VAL A 265 19.04 -9.97 -15.05
CA VAL A 265 18.43 -11.03 -15.88
C VAL A 265 17.15 -11.61 -15.24
N PRO A 266 17.09 -12.01 -13.95
CA PRO A 266 15.86 -12.56 -13.38
C PRO A 266 14.67 -11.59 -13.42
N LYS A 267 14.89 -10.30 -13.11
CA LYS A 267 13.82 -9.27 -13.16
C LYS A 267 13.40 -8.95 -14.59
N LEU A 268 14.37 -8.89 -15.50
CA LEU A 268 14.14 -8.66 -16.91
C LEU A 268 13.27 -9.78 -17.50
N LEU A 269 13.66 -11.05 -17.29
CA LEU A 269 12.90 -12.20 -17.76
C LEU A 269 11.50 -12.24 -17.15
N GLN A 270 11.36 -11.99 -15.84
CA GLN A 270 10.05 -11.96 -15.18
C GLN A 270 9.14 -10.90 -15.81
N ALA A 271 9.65 -9.67 -16.02
CA ALA A 271 8.89 -8.59 -16.64
C ALA A 271 8.41 -8.95 -18.05
N LYS A 272 9.28 -9.55 -18.87
CA LYS A 272 8.94 -9.92 -20.26
C LYS A 272 8.03 -11.14 -20.33
N ILE A 273 8.13 -12.08 -19.39
CA ILE A 273 7.20 -13.21 -19.28
C ILE A 273 5.80 -12.72 -18.90
N ILE A 274 5.69 -11.82 -17.91
CA ILE A 274 4.41 -11.18 -17.55
C ILE A 274 3.82 -10.49 -18.77
N GLN A 275 4.61 -9.64 -19.45
CA GLN A 275 4.17 -8.94 -20.65
C GLN A 275 3.72 -9.91 -21.77
N SER A 276 4.38 -11.05 -21.92
CA SER A 276 4.02 -12.07 -22.92
C SER A 276 2.69 -12.76 -22.60
N LEU A 277 2.45 -13.06 -21.33
CA LEU A 277 1.18 -13.62 -20.84
C LEU A 277 0.04 -12.61 -20.96
N GLU A 278 0.29 -11.33 -20.66
CA GLU A 278 -0.66 -10.23 -20.87
C GLU A 278 -1.00 -10.05 -22.35
N ASN A 279 0.01 -10.06 -23.23
CA ASN A 279 -0.17 -9.96 -24.69
C ASN A 279 -1.04 -11.09 -25.26
N ALA A 280 -1.00 -12.27 -24.65
CA ALA A 280 -1.79 -13.42 -25.07
C ALA A 280 -3.27 -13.34 -24.66
N ASP A 281 -3.62 -12.45 -23.73
CA ASP A 281 -4.98 -12.05 -23.33
C ASP A 281 -5.95 -13.20 -22.99
N PHE A 282 -5.44 -14.35 -22.53
CA PHE A 282 -6.26 -15.53 -22.22
C PHE A 282 -6.69 -15.62 -20.74
N LEU A 283 -6.33 -14.66 -19.89
CA LEU A 283 -6.65 -14.62 -18.44
C LEU A 283 -7.23 -13.27 -18.03
N SER A 284 -8.11 -13.24 -17.02
CA SER A 284 -8.69 -11.97 -16.53
C SER A 284 -7.68 -10.99 -15.93
N GLY A 285 -6.56 -11.50 -15.42
CA GLY A 285 -5.45 -10.69 -14.92
C GLY A 285 -4.17 -11.52 -14.79
N VAL A 286 -3.04 -10.90 -15.11
CA VAL A 286 -1.70 -11.43 -14.91
C VAL A 286 -0.89 -10.34 -14.23
N GLY A 287 -0.04 -10.69 -13.28
CA GLY A 287 0.81 -9.70 -12.63
C GLY A 287 1.73 -10.31 -11.57
N ARG A 288 2.34 -9.44 -10.78
CA ARG A 288 3.27 -9.81 -9.71
C ARG A 288 2.53 -10.07 -8.42
N ALA A 289 3.21 -10.71 -7.47
CA ALA A 289 2.68 -10.91 -6.12
C ALA A 289 2.36 -9.59 -5.40
N SER A 290 3.08 -8.51 -5.72
CA SER A 290 2.87 -7.17 -5.17
C SER A 290 1.60 -6.47 -5.66
N ASP A 291 0.99 -6.94 -6.74
CA ASP A 291 -0.08 -6.21 -7.44
C ASP A 291 -1.46 -6.44 -6.80
N GLY A 292 -1.53 -7.23 -5.72
CA GLY A 292 -2.77 -7.48 -4.97
C GLY A 292 -3.79 -8.37 -5.69
N LEU A 293 -3.36 -9.12 -6.70
CA LEU A 293 -4.20 -10.04 -7.48
C LEU A 293 -4.68 -11.24 -6.65
N SER A 294 -5.82 -11.82 -7.05
CA SER A 294 -6.28 -13.11 -6.52
C SER A 294 -5.34 -14.21 -7.00
N ASN A 295 -4.76 -14.96 -6.05
CA ASN A 295 -3.82 -16.03 -6.37
C ASN A 295 -4.56 -17.33 -6.77
N ASP A 296 -5.39 -17.28 -7.82
CA ASP A 296 -6.05 -18.48 -8.37
C ASP A 296 -5.00 -19.50 -8.86
N TYR A 297 -3.98 -18.98 -9.54
CA TYR A 297 -2.82 -19.70 -10.01
C TYR A 297 -1.55 -18.89 -9.74
N GLN A 298 -0.48 -19.60 -9.43
CA GLN A 298 0.87 -19.04 -9.28
C GLN A 298 1.83 -19.72 -10.27
N LEU A 299 2.58 -18.93 -11.02
CA LEU A 299 3.68 -19.38 -11.87
C LEU A 299 5.01 -19.19 -11.13
N LEU A 300 5.69 -20.30 -10.83
CA LEU A 300 7.04 -20.31 -10.26
C LEU A 300 8.04 -20.64 -11.36
N ILE A 301 9.13 -19.87 -11.44
CA ILE A 301 10.19 -20.06 -12.44
C ILE A 301 11.56 -20.13 -11.75
N ASP A 302 12.34 -21.14 -12.12
CA ASP A 302 13.71 -21.37 -11.70
C ASP A 302 14.64 -21.32 -12.93
N LEU A 303 15.38 -20.22 -13.07
CA LEU A 303 16.29 -19.98 -14.18
C LEU A 303 17.63 -20.67 -13.95
N ARG A 304 17.98 -21.55 -14.88
CA ARG A 304 19.18 -22.39 -14.81
C ARG A 304 20.30 -21.86 -15.68
N SER A 305 19.98 -21.48 -16.92
CA SER A 305 20.94 -20.86 -17.83
C SER A 305 20.31 -19.68 -18.57
N PHE A 306 21.10 -18.62 -18.72
CA PHE A 306 20.85 -17.49 -19.61
C PHE A 306 22.19 -16.89 -20.00
N GLN A 307 22.77 -17.40 -21.09
CA GLN A 307 24.19 -17.19 -21.38
C GLN A 307 24.54 -17.40 -22.85
N ILE A 308 25.72 -16.90 -23.22
CA ILE A 308 26.40 -17.25 -24.46
C ILE A 308 27.35 -18.41 -24.18
N SER A 309 27.13 -19.57 -24.79
CA SER A 309 28.01 -20.73 -24.73
C SER A 309 28.99 -20.71 -25.90
N LEU A 310 30.30 -20.74 -25.61
CA LEU A 310 31.37 -20.83 -26.62
C LEU A 310 31.59 -22.26 -27.12
N SER A 311 30.50 -23.02 -27.28
CA SER A 311 30.50 -24.30 -27.98
C SER A 311 30.95 -24.14 -29.44
N SER A 312 31.06 -25.24 -30.18
CA SER A 312 31.35 -25.18 -31.61
C SER A 312 30.16 -25.77 -32.38
N PRO A 313 29.31 -24.93 -33.01
CA PRO A 313 29.34 -23.46 -33.06
C PRO A 313 28.90 -22.77 -31.73
N PRO A 314 29.26 -21.48 -31.51
CA PRO A 314 28.81 -20.73 -30.35
C PRO A 314 27.31 -20.45 -30.42
N LYS A 315 26.64 -20.42 -29.27
CA LYS A 315 25.18 -20.29 -29.19
C LYS A 315 24.74 -19.52 -27.96
N ALA A 316 23.61 -18.84 -28.06
CA ALA A 316 22.84 -18.36 -26.93
C ALA A 316 22.00 -19.51 -26.39
N GLU A 317 21.90 -19.64 -25.07
CA GLU A 317 21.19 -20.71 -24.38
C GLU A 317 20.35 -20.14 -23.26
N ILE A 318 19.08 -20.56 -23.21
CA ILE A 318 18.19 -20.34 -22.09
C ILE A 318 17.60 -21.69 -21.63
N GLU A 319 17.67 -21.94 -20.34
CA GLU A 319 16.97 -23.04 -19.68
C GLU A 319 16.32 -22.53 -18.38
N PHE A 320 15.03 -22.81 -18.22
CA PHE A 320 14.34 -22.62 -16.94
C PHE A 320 13.31 -23.71 -16.69
N ALA A 321 13.10 -24.03 -15.42
CA ALA A 321 12.01 -24.88 -14.98
C ALA A 321 10.83 -24.00 -14.54
N ALA A 322 9.63 -24.34 -14.98
CA ALA A 322 8.39 -23.69 -14.55
C ALA A 322 7.46 -24.65 -13.83
N LYS A 323 6.67 -24.11 -12.90
CA LYS A 323 5.60 -24.82 -12.17
C LYS A 323 4.37 -23.93 -12.11
N ILE A 324 3.21 -24.50 -12.42
CA ILE A 324 1.92 -23.85 -12.15
C ILE A 324 1.37 -24.46 -10.87
N VAL A 325 1.05 -23.60 -9.91
CA VAL A 325 0.54 -23.98 -8.60
C VAL A 325 -0.87 -23.42 -8.45
N ALA A 326 -1.82 -24.26 -8.04
CA ALA A 326 -3.18 -23.82 -7.73
C ALA A 326 -3.21 -23.03 -6.41
N GLN A 327 -4.27 -22.26 -6.17
CA GLN A 327 -4.52 -21.59 -4.88
C GLN A 327 -4.40 -22.52 -3.65
N SER A 328 -4.69 -23.82 -3.79
CA SER A 328 -4.55 -24.80 -2.72
C SER A 328 -3.10 -25.19 -2.39
N GLY A 329 -2.11 -24.70 -3.13
CA GLY A 329 -0.71 -25.10 -3.04
C GLY A 329 -0.37 -26.37 -3.84
N ARG A 330 -1.35 -27.00 -4.50
CA ARG A 330 -1.12 -28.18 -5.35
C ARG A 330 -0.45 -27.77 -6.65
N ILE A 331 0.65 -28.45 -7.02
CA ILE A 331 1.27 -28.31 -8.35
C ILE A 331 0.30 -28.90 -9.39
N ILE A 332 -0.13 -28.06 -10.34
CA ILE A 332 -0.97 -28.45 -11.47
C ILE A 332 -0.12 -29.17 -12.51
N ASP A 333 1.00 -28.57 -12.88
CA ASP A 333 1.96 -29.13 -13.83
C ASP A 333 3.36 -28.51 -13.63
N SER A 334 4.39 -29.18 -14.11
CA SER A 334 5.77 -28.68 -14.14
C SER A 334 6.48 -29.10 -15.42
N ARG A 335 7.24 -28.17 -16.00
CA ARG A 335 7.96 -28.40 -17.26
C ARG A 335 9.27 -27.63 -17.29
N VAL A 336 10.26 -28.18 -17.97
CA VAL A 336 11.52 -27.48 -18.30
C VAL A 336 11.41 -26.95 -19.73
N PHE A 337 11.77 -25.69 -19.92
CA PHE A 337 11.83 -25.01 -21.20
C PHE A 337 13.29 -24.78 -21.57
N ARG A 338 13.62 -25.07 -22.83
CA ARG A 338 14.97 -24.94 -23.39
C ARG A 338 14.87 -24.35 -24.78
N ALA A 339 15.65 -23.32 -25.04
CA ALA A 339 15.80 -22.76 -26.37
C ALA A 339 17.25 -22.33 -26.59
N GLU A 340 17.67 -22.41 -27.84
CA GLU A 340 19.02 -22.09 -28.26
C GLU A 340 18.99 -21.34 -29.59
N ALA A 341 19.90 -20.39 -29.76
CA ALA A 341 20.08 -19.68 -31.02
C ALA A 341 21.56 -19.59 -31.37
N LEU A 342 21.92 -19.90 -32.62
CA LEU A 342 23.31 -19.86 -33.06
C LEU A 342 23.81 -18.42 -33.19
N ILE A 343 25.07 -18.21 -32.82
CA ILE A 343 25.71 -16.88 -32.90
C ILE A 343 26.77 -16.91 -34.00
N LYS A 344 26.74 -15.89 -34.86
CA LYS A 344 27.73 -15.73 -35.94
C LYS A 344 29.06 -15.18 -35.42
N ALA A 345 28.99 -14.19 -34.51
CA ALA A 345 30.15 -13.55 -33.88
C ALA A 345 29.82 -13.19 -32.42
N VAL A 346 30.78 -13.33 -31.51
CA VAL A 346 30.60 -13.04 -30.08
C VAL A 346 30.82 -11.54 -29.86
N GLU A 347 29.84 -10.74 -30.29
CA GLU A 347 29.80 -9.28 -30.17
C GLU A 347 28.44 -8.82 -29.61
N PRO A 348 28.33 -7.61 -29.02
CA PRO A 348 27.12 -7.14 -28.35
C PRO A 348 25.81 -7.35 -29.12
N ALA A 349 25.73 -6.85 -30.35
CA ALA A 349 24.49 -6.92 -31.12
C ALA A 349 24.07 -8.37 -31.44
N ALA A 350 25.01 -9.20 -31.91
CA ALA A 350 24.73 -10.59 -32.27
C ALA A 350 24.43 -11.47 -31.05
N ALA A 351 25.08 -11.22 -29.91
CA ALA A 351 24.82 -11.92 -28.66
C ALA A 351 23.42 -11.60 -28.11
N VAL A 352 23.03 -10.33 -28.14
CA VAL A 352 21.71 -9.87 -27.71
C VAL A 352 20.62 -10.42 -28.63
N GLU A 353 20.80 -10.34 -29.95
CA GLU A 353 19.85 -10.89 -30.93
C GLU A 353 19.61 -12.39 -30.72
N ALA A 354 20.68 -13.16 -30.50
CA ALA A 354 20.54 -14.60 -30.27
C ALA A 354 19.88 -14.92 -28.92
N LEU A 355 20.20 -14.19 -27.84
CA LEU A 355 19.54 -14.36 -26.54
C LEU A 355 18.06 -13.97 -26.62
N ASP A 356 17.73 -12.92 -27.37
CA ASP A 356 16.35 -12.50 -27.63
C ASP A 356 15.57 -13.58 -28.41
N GLN A 357 16.16 -14.14 -29.48
CA GLN A 357 15.55 -15.26 -30.22
C GLN A 357 15.29 -16.49 -29.34
N ALA A 358 16.28 -16.89 -28.54
CA ALA A 358 16.15 -18.02 -27.63
C ALA A 358 15.08 -17.74 -26.55
N PHE A 359 15.06 -16.54 -25.98
CA PHE A 359 14.04 -16.11 -25.03
C PHE A 359 12.64 -16.12 -25.65
N MET A 360 12.46 -15.51 -26.83
CA MET A 360 11.17 -15.46 -27.52
C MET A 360 10.61 -16.85 -27.77
N GLN A 361 11.44 -17.82 -28.17
CA GLN A 361 11.01 -19.21 -28.34
C GLN A 361 10.56 -19.82 -27.00
N ALA A 362 11.41 -19.77 -25.96
CA ALA A 362 11.10 -20.38 -24.67
C ALA A 362 9.89 -19.74 -23.98
N ALA A 363 9.76 -18.41 -24.05
CA ALA A 363 8.62 -17.68 -23.49
C ALA A 363 7.33 -17.95 -24.28
N SER A 364 7.39 -18.12 -25.61
CA SER A 364 6.22 -18.50 -26.40
C SER A 364 5.72 -19.90 -26.00
N GLU A 365 6.63 -20.87 -25.88
CA GLU A 365 6.29 -22.22 -25.42
C GLU A 365 5.71 -22.22 -23.99
N LEU A 366 6.24 -21.35 -23.10
CA LEU A 366 5.73 -21.17 -21.75
C LEU A 366 4.30 -20.65 -21.75
N VAL A 367 3.99 -19.64 -22.59
CA VAL A 367 2.64 -19.08 -22.71
C VAL A 367 1.65 -20.12 -23.23
N GLU A 368 1.99 -20.83 -24.30
CA GLU A 368 1.13 -21.89 -24.87
C GLU A 368 0.89 -23.03 -23.86
N TRP A 369 1.94 -23.46 -23.17
CA TRP A 369 1.82 -24.48 -22.14
C TRP A 369 0.95 -24.00 -20.98
N THR A 370 1.13 -22.76 -20.53
CA THR A 370 0.33 -22.20 -19.43
C THR A 370 -1.14 -22.14 -19.82
N ALA A 371 -1.46 -21.58 -20.99
CA ALA A 371 -2.82 -21.52 -21.51
C ALA A 371 -3.49 -22.89 -21.67
N LYS A 372 -2.74 -23.94 -22.00
CA LYS A 372 -3.26 -25.30 -22.09
C LYS A 372 -3.62 -25.91 -20.73
N LYS A 373 -3.06 -25.39 -19.63
CA LYS A 373 -3.12 -26.03 -18.31
C LYS A 373 -4.08 -25.38 -17.33
N ILE A 374 -4.49 -24.13 -17.54
CA ILE A 374 -5.30 -23.36 -16.58
C ILE A 374 -6.57 -22.74 -17.14
#